data_AF-A0AAV7PP41-F1
#
_entry.id   AF-A0AAV7PP41-F1
#
_cell.length_a   1.000
_cell.length_b   1.000
_cell.length_c   1.000
_cell.angle_alpha   90.00
_cell.angle_beta   90.00
_cell.angle_gamma   90.00
#
_symmetry.space_group_name_H-M   'P 1'
#
loop_
_entity.id
_entity.type
_entity.pdbx_description
1 polymer ?
#
loop_
_entity_poly.entity_id
_entity_poly.type
_entity_poly.pdbx_seq_one_letter_code
_entity_poly.pdbx_strand_id
1 'polypeptide(L)'
;MKRSSSGCWETEQTFKTEHFENAENTFRLELDKYLEGLKSNLEPEMNNLETCIRPYLSSWFEDAVLPITRVVQLFQEDLAFLLHAALSSTPFEVKESNDQTKNDIARFLSAASLEGLVQEGTMASLCIAMTEEPQKSLVIVCSGPRPCFHNAESNKFCEDWAQAFLNHAEGGNPFLFRQKLENFKLKAIQDMNNLKRFIRQAETSHYSLFKCYMFLKNCGNGDVLLKNVKVEHEGMPEARNVVTVLEEFMYEVAALTPVT
;
A
#
# COMPACT_ATOMS: atom_id res chain seq x y z
N MET A 1 47.71 -15.73 17.89
CA MET A 1 46.27 -16.08 17.83
C MET A 1 45.64 -15.28 16.70
N LYS A 2 45.29 -15.93 15.59
CA LYS A 2 44.46 -15.35 14.52
C LYS A 2 43.00 -15.76 14.79
N ARG A 3 42.10 -14.81 15.01
CA ARG A 3 40.64 -14.99 14.90
C ARG A 3 40.19 -14.02 13.80
N SER A 4 40.05 -14.54 12.59
CA SER A 4 38.78 -14.90 11.92
C SER A 4 37.93 -13.69 11.61
N SER A 5 38.16 -13.14 10.40
CA SER A 5 37.40 -12.06 9.76
C SER A 5 36.34 -12.65 8.81
N SER A 6 35.65 -13.71 9.25
CA SER A 6 34.72 -14.50 8.43
C SER A 6 33.23 -14.19 8.69
N GLY A 7 32.87 -13.60 9.83
CA GLY A 7 31.46 -13.39 10.21
C GLY A 7 30.75 -12.17 9.62
N CYS A 8 31.44 -11.34 8.83
CA CYS A 8 30.85 -10.12 8.25
C CYS A 8 30.37 -10.32 6.80
N TRP A 9 30.81 -11.38 6.12
CA TRP A 9 30.48 -11.65 4.71
C TRP A 9 29.21 -12.50 4.57
N GLU A 10 28.93 -13.39 5.53
CA GLU A 10 27.77 -14.29 5.49
C GLU A 10 26.44 -13.55 5.67
N THR A 11 26.39 -12.52 6.51
CA THR A 11 25.18 -11.70 6.75
C THR A 11 24.80 -10.81 5.58
N GLU A 12 25.77 -10.36 4.79
CA GLU A 12 25.50 -9.56 3.59
C GLU A 12 25.13 -10.44 2.39
N GLN A 13 25.64 -11.68 2.35
CA GLN A 13 25.26 -12.67 1.35
C GLN A 13 23.86 -13.25 1.62
N THR A 14 23.49 -13.55 2.86
CA THR A 14 22.13 -13.99 3.19
C THR A 14 21.10 -12.90 2.94
N PHE A 15 21.40 -11.64 3.30
CA PHE A 15 20.50 -10.51 3.01
C PHE A 15 20.30 -10.31 1.49
N LYS A 16 21.36 -10.41 0.68
CA LYS A 16 21.24 -10.33 -0.79
C LYS A 16 20.51 -11.52 -1.40
N THR A 17 20.65 -12.71 -0.82
CA THR A 17 20.03 -13.95 -1.35
C THR A 17 18.53 -14.00 -1.01
N GLU A 18 18.13 -13.69 0.22
CA GLU A 18 16.71 -13.57 0.61
C GLU A 18 16.00 -12.45 -0.18
N HIS A 19 16.71 -11.35 -0.45
CA HIS A 19 16.19 -10.23 -1.23
C HIS A 19 16.01 -10.56 -2.72
N PHE A 20 16.84 -11.44 -3.28
CA PHE A 20 16.72 -11.90 -4.66
C PHE A 20 15.63 -12.97 -4.82
N GLU A 21 15.53 -13.92 -3.87
CA GLU A 21 14.46 -14.94 -3.86
C GLU A 21 13.07 -14.31 -3.65
N ASN A 22 12.96 -13.28 -2.80
CA ASN A 22 11.70 -12.54 -2.63
C ASN A 22 11.31 -11.77 -3.89
N ALA A 23 12.27 -11.14 -4.58
CA ALA A 23 12.01 -10.48 -5.85
C ALA A 23 11.51 -11.48 -6.91
N GLU A 24 12.16 -12.64 -7.06
CA GLU A 24 11.75 -13.68 -8.01
C GLU A 24 10.31 -14.19 -7.75
N ASN A 25 9.96 -14.43 -6.49
CA ASN A 25 8.63 -14.89 -6.11
C ASN A 25 7.54 -13.83 -6.36
N THR A 26 7.83 -12.54 -6.11
CA THR A 26 6.90 -11.45 -6.44
C THR A 26 6.59 -11.39 -7.94
N PHE A 27 7.60 -11.53 -8.79
CA PHE A 27 7.41 -11.45 -10.25
C PHE A 27 6.70 -12.67 -10.82
N ARG A 28 6.91 -13.86 -10.23
CA ARG A 28 6.15 -15.06 -10.62
C ARG A 28 4.64 -14.86 -10.40
N LEU A 29 4.24 -14.40 -9.22
CA LEU A 29 2.82 -14.16 -8.91
C LEU A 29 2.19 -13.10 -9.84
N GLU A 30 2.94 -12.06 -10.19
CA GLU A 30 2.48 -11.03 -11.09
C GLU A 30 2.37 -11.51 -12.54
N LEU A 31 3.35 -12.29 -13.00
CA LEU A 31 3.30 -12.93 -14.30
C LEU A 31 2.11 -13.90 -14.36
N ASP A 32 1.88 -14.70 -13.31
CA ASP A 32 0.73 -15.59 -13.21
C ASP A 32 -0.59 -14.81 -13.33
N LYS A 33 -0.73 -13.71 -12.60
CA LYS A 33 -1.90 -12.82 -12.68
C LYS A 33 -2.06 -12.20 -14.07
N TYR A 34 -0.96 -11.78 -14.70
CA TYR A 34 -0.97 -11.23 -16.05
C TYR A 34 -1.38 -12.30 -17.09
N LEU A 35 -0.94 -13.55 -16.90
CA LEU A 35 -1.33 -14.69 -17.73
C LEU A 35 -2.81 -15.05 -17.57
N GLU A 36 -3.46 -14.72 -16.46
CA GLU A 36 -4.92 -14.88 -16.34
C GLU A 36 -5.68 -14.01 -17.35
N GLY A 37 -5.19 -12.82 -17.66
CA GLY A 37 -5.75 -11.96 -18.71
C GLY A 37 -5.60 -12.55 -20.11
N LEU A 38 -4.71 -13.53 -20.29
CA LEU A 38 -4.56 -14.27 -21.53
C LEU A 38 -5.60 -15.39 -21.66
N LYS A 39 -6.22 -15.86 -20.56
CA LYS A 39 -7.17 -16.98 -20.57
C LYS A 39 -8.36 -16.73 -21.51
N SER A 40 -8.84 -15.49 -21.62
CA SER A 40 -9.93 -15.13 -22.53
C SER A 40 -9.53 -15.15 -24.00
N ASN A 41 -8.23 -15.13 -24.30
CA ASN A 41 -7.68 -15.16 -25.65
C ASN A 41 -7.17 -16.54 -26.05
N LEU A 42 -7.08 -17.53 -25.15
CA LEU A 42 -6.58 -18.86 -25.49
C LEU A 42 -7.65 -19.67 -26.23
N GLU A 43 -7.67 -19.58 -27.56
CA GLU A 43 -8.47 -20.46 -28.41
C GLU A 43 -7.80 -21.85 -28.53
N PRO A 44 -8.58 -22.94 -28.62
CA PRO A 44 -8.06 -24.32 -28.65
C PRO A 44 -7.15 -24.60 -29.86
N GLU A 45 -7.23 -23.80 -30.92
CA GLU A 45 -6.45 -23.97 -32.15
C GLU A 45 -5.15 -23.13 -32.17
N MET A 46 -4.89 -22.29 -31.15
CA MET A 46 -3.70 -21.42 -31.03
C MET A 46 -3.38 -20.57 -32.26
N ASN A 47 -4.35 -20.29 -33.13
CA ASN A 47 -4.20 -19.51 -34.38
C ASN A 47 -3.78 -18.04 -34.12
N ASN A 48 -3.83 -17.61 -32.87
CA ASN A 48 -3.56 -16.25 -32.42
C ASN A 48 -2.22 -16.07 -31.70
N LEU A 49 -1.31 -17.06 -31.81
CA LEU A 49 -0.01 -17.05 -31.13
C LEU A 49 0.83 -15.82 -31.50
N GLU A 50 0.98 -15.53 -32.79
CA GLU A 50 1.79 -14.42 -33.28
C GLU A 50 1.05 -13.07 -33.28
N THR A 51 -0.29 -13.09 -33.37
CA THR A 51 -1.10 -11.87 -33.51
C THR A 51 -1.60 -11.31 -32.19
N CYS A 52 -1.83 -12.15 -31.17
CA CYS A 52 -2.37 -11.72 -29.87
C CYS A 52 -1.47 -12.13 -28.70
N ILE A 53 -1.00 -13.38 -28.65
CA ILE A 53 -0.30 -13.92 -27.48
C ILE A 53 1.10 -13.33 -27.35
N ARG A 54 1.90 -13.37 -28.42
CA ARG A 54 3.28 -12.89 -28.39
C ARG A 54 3.39 -11.37 -28.14
N PRO A 55 2.58 -10.50 -28.77
CA PRO A 55 2.57 -9.07 -28.43
C PRO A 55 2.16 -8.80 -26.98
N TYR A 56 1.16 -9.52 -26.48
CA TYR A 56 0.70 -9.40 -25.09
C TYR A 56 1.80 -9.74 -24.08
N LEU A 57 2.46 -10.90 -24.26
CA LEU A 57 3.56 -11.32 -23.37
C LEU A 57 4.77 -10.37 -23.46
N SER A 58 5.06 -9.85 -24.65
CA SER A 58 6.15 -8.89 -24.86
C SER A 58 5.88 -7.55 -24.19
N SER A 59 4.60 -7.21 -23.97
CA SER A 59 4.18 -5.95 -23.34
C SER A 59 4.08 -6.05 -21.81
N TRP A 60 4.28 -7.24 -21.21
CA TRP A 60 4.17 -7.44 -19.75
C TRP A 60 4.98 -6.42 -18.95
N PHE A 61 6.21 -6.13 -19.36
CA PHE A 61 7.06 -5.17 -18.63
C PHE A 61 6.48 -3.74 -18.66
N GLU A 62 5.96 -3.33 -19.81
CA GLU A 62 5.28 -2.04 -20.01
C GLU A 62 3.96 -1.94 -19.24
N ASP A 63 3.28 -3.08 -19.09
CA ASP A 63 1.95 -3.15 -18.49
C ASP A 63 1.97 -3.40 -16.98
N ALA A 64 2.90 -4.18 -16.45
CA ALA A 64 2.92 -4.59 -15.05
C ALA A 64 3.95 -3.83 -14.22
N VAL A 65 5.13 -3.54 -14.80
CA VAL A 65 6.29 -3.03 -14.05
C VAL A 65 6.47 -1.52 -14.22
N LEU A 66 6.38 -1.03 -15.46
CA LEU A 66 6.57 0.38 -15.76
C LEU A 66 5.48 1.34 -15.23
N PRO A 67 4.21 0.96 -15.03
CA PRO A 67 3.22 1.86 -14.43
C PRO A 67 3.66 2.44 -13.09
N ILE A 68 4.26 1.61 -12.23
CA ILE A 68 4.75 2.03 -10.92
C ILE A 68 5.83 3.10 -11.09
N THR A 69 6.75 2.88 -12.04
CA THR A 69 7.82 3.83 -12.34
C THR A 69 7.26 5.15 -12.85
N ARG A 70 6.31 5.10 -13.79
CA ARG A 70 5.66 6.28 -14.36
C ARG A 70 4.91 7.08 -13.30
N VAL A 71 4.21 6.42 -12.38
CA VAL A 71 3.50 7.07 -11.27
C VAL A 71 4.48 7.71 -10.28
N VAL A 72 5.52 6.99 -9.84
CA VAL A 72 6.53 7.56 -8.93
C VAL A 72 7.18 8.80 -9.55
N GLN A 73 7.49 8.75 -10.86
CA GLN A 73 8.06 9.89 -11.58
C GLN A 73 7.09 11.06 -11.76
N LEU A 74 5.80 10.78 -11.98
CA LEU A 74 4.79 11.81 -12.20
C LEU A 74 4.43 12.56 -10.91
N PHE A 75 4.32 11.84 -9.80
CA PHE A 75 3.79 12.38 -8.54
C PHE A 75 4.87 12.82 -7.56
N GLN A 76 6.09 12.27 -7.63
CA GLN A 76 7.21 12.71 -6.79
C GLN A 76 6.84 12.75 -5.29
N GLU A 77 6.96 13.91 -4.64
CA GLU A 77 6.62 14.10 -3.21
C GLU A 77 5.12 13.90 -2.93
N ASP A 78 4.27 14.20 -3.91
CA ASP A 78 2.82 14.02 -3.83
C ASP A 78 2.40 12.54 -3.89
N LEU A 79 3.35 11.61 -4.10
CA LEU A 79 3.13 10.17 -4.02
C LEU A 79 2.56 9.75 -2.66
N ALA A 80 2.86 10.51 -1.60
CA ALA A 80 2.35 10.26 -0.25
C ALA A 80 0.81 10.29 -0.20
N PHE A 81 0.15 11.10 -1.03
CA PHE A 81 -1.32 11.15 -1.11
C PHE A 81 -1.90 9.89 -1.78
N LEU A 82 -1.21 9.35 -2.80
CA LEU A 82 -1.63 8.10 -3.45
C LEU A 82 -1.44 6.89 -2.53
N LEU A 83 -0.32 6.83 -1.81
CA LEU A 83 -0.06 5.78 -0.83
C LEU A 83 -1.12 5.79 0.29
N HIS A 84 -1.47 6.97 0.79
CA HIS A 84 -2.51 7.12 1.81
C HIS A 84 -3.88 6.68 1.30
N ALA A 85 -4.27 7.13 0.10
CA ALA A 85 -5.53 6.75 -0.50
C ALA A 85 -5.65 5.22 -0.74
N ALA A 86 -4.55 4.59 -1.16
CA ALA A 86 -4.50 3.15 -1.38
C ALA A 86 -4.68 2.33 -0.08
N LEU A 87 -4.07 2.76 1.03
CA LEU A 87 -4.22 2.06 2.32
C LEU A 87 -5.56 2.32 3.00
N SER A 88 -6.13 3.51 2.77
CA SER A 88 -7.42 3.94 3.32
C SER A 88 -8.62 3.47 2.50
N SER A 89 -8.39 2.74 1.39
CA SER A 89 -9.38 2.36 0.39
C SER A 89 -10.25 3.55 -0.05
N THR A 90 -9.64 4.73 -0.20
CA THR A 90 -10.39 5.95 -0.52
C THR A 90 -10.73 5.96 -2.01
N PRO A 91 -12.00 6.20 -2.40
CA PRO A 91 -12.35 6.32 -3.80
C PRO A 91 -11.58 7.46 -4.45
N PHE A 92 -11.21 7.31 -5.72
CA PHE A 92 -10.45 8.31 -6.45
C PHE A 92 -11.08 8.60 -7.83
N GLU A 93 -10.90 9.83 -8.29
CA GLU A 93 -11.33 10.29 -9.61
C GLU A 93 -10.16 10.98 -10.31
N VAL A 94 -9.81 10.54 -11.53
CA VAL A 94 -8.74 11.16 -12.33
C VAL A 94 -9.34 12.01 -13.45
N LYS A 95 -9.07 13.31 -13.41
CA LYS A 95 -9.53 14.32 -14.38
C LYS A 95 -8.38 14.81 -15.25
N GLU A 96 -8.73 15.21 -16.47
CA GLU A 96 -7.81 15.89 -17.41
C GLU A 96 -6.51 15.10 -17.69
N SER A 97 -6.60 13.77 -17.80
CA SER A 97 -5.46 12.89 -18.10
C SER A 97 -5.72 11.99 -19.30
N ASN A 98 -4.65 11.49 -19.93
CA ASN A 98 -4.74 10.46 -20.96
C ASN A 98 -5.08 9.09 -20.35
N ASP A 99 -5.51 8.14 -21.19
CA ASP A 99 -5.94 6.81 -20.73
C ASP A 99 -4.80 5.99 -20.12
N GLN A 100 -3.56 6.19 -20.60
CA GLN A 100 -2.38 5.52 -20.06
C GLN A 100 -2.12 5.93 -18.60
N THR A 101 -2.11 7.23 -18.31
CA THR A 101 -1.94 7.76 -16.96
C THR A 101 -3.06 7.32 -16.03
N LYS A 102 -4.31 7.27 -16.50
CA LYS A 102 -5.43 6.74 -15.69
C LYS A 102 -5.19 5.28 -15.31
N ASN A 103 -4.79 4.47 -16.29
CA ASN A 103 -4.50 3.06 -16.08
C ASN A 103 -3.30 2.87 -15.15
N ASP A 104 -2.24 3.66 -15.33
CA ASP A 104 -1.05 3.60 -14.49
C ASP A 104 -1.38 3.94 -13.02
N ILE A 105 -2.16 4.99 -12.79
CA ILE A 105 -2.63 5.39 -11.45
C ILE A 105 -3.49 4.28 -10.83
N ALA A 106 -4.45 3.74 -11.59
CA ALA A 106 -5.32 2.67 -11.10
C ALA A 106 -4.53 1.40 -10.75
N ARG A 107 -3.58 1.01 -11.59
CA ARG A 107 -2.68 -0.13 -11.34
C ARG A 107 -1.80 0.11 -10.11
N PHE A 108 -1.24 1.32 -9.97
CA PHE A 108 -0.44 1.67 -8.80
C PHE A 108 -1.25 1.61 -7.51
N LEU A 109 -2.44 2.22 -7.48
CA LEU A 109 -3.31 2.22 -6.30
C LEU A 109 -3.74 0.80 -5.94
N SER A 110 -4.12 -0.02 -6.92
CA SER A 110 -4.43 -1.43 -6.68
C SER A 110 -3.21 -2.19 -6.14
N ALA A 111 -2.02 -1.98 -6.72
CA ALA A 111 -0.79 -2.62 -6.27
C ALA A 111 -0.42 -2.21 -4.83
N ALA A 112 -0.60 -0.93 -4.47
CA ALA A 112 -0.28 -0.35 -3.17
C ALA A 112 -1.33 -0.69 -2.08
N SER A 113 -2.55 -1.01 -2.49
CA SER A 113 -3.65 -1.33 -1.58
C SER A 113 -3.42 -2.63 -0.81
N LEU A 114 -4.16 -2.80 0.29
CA LEU A 114 -4.21 -4.05 1.05
C LEU A 114 -5.27 -5.03 0.53
N GLU A 115 -5.88 -4.73 -0.62
CA GLU A 115 -6.90 -5.58 -1.25
C GLU A 115 -6.32 -6.96 -1.59
N GLY A 116 -7.04 -8.03 -1.18
CA GLY A 116 -6.63 -9.43 -1.37
C GLY A 116 -5.86 -10.06 -0.21
N LEU A 117 -5.43 -9.29 0.80
CA LEU A 117 -4.82 -9.79 2.05
C LEU A 117 -5.76 -9.74 3.25
N VAL A 118 -6.80 -8.92 3.15
CA VAL A 118 -7.89 -8.81 4.12
C VAL A 118 -8.88 -9.95 3.85
N GLN A 119 -9.29 -10.70 4.89
CA GLN A 119 -10.19 -11.85 4.74
C GLN A 119 -11.42 -11.47 3.92
N GLU A 120 -11.87 -12.36 3.04
CA GLU A 120 -12.93 -12.13 2.03
C GLU A 120 -14.24 -11.57 2.65
N GLY A 121 -14.53 -11.90 3.91
CA GLY A 121 -15.66 -11.35 4.67
C GLY A 121 -15.51 -9.90 5.12
N THR A 122 -14.27 -9.43 5.30
CA THR A 122 -13.95 -8.06 5.72
C THR A 122 -13.99 -7.07 4.57
N MET A 123 -13.70 -7.49 3.33
CA MET A 123 -13.87 -6.66 2.12
C MET A 123 -15.34 -6.30 1.88
N ALA A 124 -16.27 -7.22 2.15
CA ALA A 124 -17.70 -6.95 2.07
C ALA A 124 -18.15 -5.91 3.11
N SER A 125 -17.65 -6.01 4.35
CA SER A 125 -17.87 -5.00 5.40
C SER A 125 -17.23 -3.66 5.07
N LEU A 126 -16.03 -3.64 4.47
CA LEU A 126 -15.38 -2.42 3.95
C LEU A 126 -16.23 -1.74 2.89
N CYS A 127 -16.71 -2.48 1.88
CA CYS A 127 -17.59 -1.93 0.85
C CYS A 127 -18.92 -1.40 1.41
N ILE A 128 -19.48 -2.03 2.45
CA ILE A 128 -20.73 -1.59 3.11
C ILE A 128 -20.48 -0.34 3.97
N ALA A 129 -19.45 -0.31 4.81
CA ALA A 129 -19.11 0.87 5.63
C ALA A 129 -18.70 2.08 4.76
N MET A 130 -18.09 1.85 3.59
CA MET A 130 -17.81 2.88 2.58
C MET A 130 -19.07 3.51 1.97
N THR A 131 -20.24 2.88 2.10
CA THR A 131 -21.53 3.45 1.66
C THR A 131 -22.27 4.23 2.73
N GLU A 132 -21.90 4.12 4.01
CA GLU A 132 -22.61 4.76 5.12
C GLU A 132 -22.05 6.14 5.50
N GLU A 133 -20.76 6.41 5.27
CA GLU A 133 -20.19 7.76 5.36
C GLU A 133 -19.87 8.33 3.96
N PRO A 134 -20.24 9.58 3.65
CA PRO A 134 -19.86 10.22 2.39
C PRO A 134 -18.34 10.51 2.40
N GLN A 135 -17.55 9.50 2.06
CA GLN A 135 -16.11 9.67 1.88
C GLN A 135 -15.88 10.64 0.72
N LYS A 136 -15.14 11.72 0.99
CA LYS A 136 -14.72 12.65 -0.06
C LYS A 136 -13.75 11.92 -0.97
N SER A 137 -14.16 11.69 -2.21
CA SER A 137 -13.29 11.10 -3.23
C SER A 137 -12.05 11.97 -3.43
N LEU A 138 -10.89 11.31 -3.52
CA LEU A 138 -9.63 11.94 -3.90
C LEU A 138 -9.71 12.33 -5.38
N VAL A 139 -9.65 13.63 -5.68
CA VAL A 139 -9.68 14.10 -7.07
C VAL A 139 -8.26 14.44 -7.51
N ILE A 140 -7.80 13.78 -8.56
CA ILE A 140 -6.48 13.97 -9.17
C ILE A 140 -6.68 14.69 -10.50
N VAL A 141 -6.11 15.88 -10.65
CA VAL A 141 -6.23 16.70 -11.86
C VAL A 141 -4.87 16.77 -12.56
N CYS A 142 -4.76 16.19 -13.77
CA CYS A 142 -3.50 16.06 -14.51
C CYS A 142 -3.32 17.10 -15.64
N SER A 143 -3.88 18.32 -15.52
CA SER A 143 -3.84 19.33 -16.59
C SER A 143 -2.51 20.08 -16.76
N GLY A 144 -1.52 19.82 -15.91
CA GLY A 144 -0.20 20.45 -15.96
C GLY A 144 0.96 19.47 -15.80
N PRO A 145 2.22 19.97 -15.72
CA PRO A 145 3.41 19.14 -15.59
C PRO A 145 3.48 18.40 -14.25
N ARG A 146 2.70 18.82 -13.25
CA ARG A 146 2.50 18.11 -11.98
C ARG A 146 1.01 17.98 -11.72
N PRO A 147 0.52 16.80 -11.29
CA PRO A 147 -0.87 16.61 -10.90
C PRO A 147 -1.23 17.46 -9.69
N CYS A 148 -2.46 17.98 -9.67
CA CYS A 148 -3.04 18.66 -8.52
C CYS A 148 -4.01 17.73 -7.80
N PHE A 149 -4.10 17.87 -6.48
CA PHE A 149 -4.98 17.06 -5.65
C PHE A 149 -6.05 17.89 -4.95
N HIS A 150 -7.25 17.34 -4.87
CA HIS A 150 -8.31 17.84 -4.00
C HIS A 150 -8.79 16.72 -3.07
N ASN A 151 -9.07 17.08 -1.81
CA ASN A 151 -9.37 16.13 -0.73
C ASN A 151 -8.24 15.12 -0.48
N ALA A 152 -6.99 15.53 -0.71
CA ALA A 152 -5.83 14.72 -0.38
C ALA A 152 -5.53 14.75 1.12
N GLU A 153 -5.31 13.56 1.67
CA GLU A 153 -4.82 13.34 3.02
C GLU A 153 -3.50 12.58 2.93
N SER A 154 -2.64 12.80 3.92
CA SER A 154 -1.41 12.05 4.08
C SER A 154 -1.08 11.91 5.56
N ASN A 155 -0.09 11.08 5.84
CA ASN A 155 0.42 10.86 7.16
C ASN A 155 1.93 10.60 7.10
N LYS A 156 2.58 10.66 8.27
CA LYS A 156 4.03 10.54 8.38
C LYS A 156 4.56 9.24 7.77
N PHE A 157 3.81 8.15 7.89
CA PHE A 157 4.17 6.87 7.29
C PHE A 157 4.24 6.95 5.76
N CYS A 158 3.21 7.50 5.12
CA CYS A 158 3.16 7.64 3.66
C CYS A 158 4.21 8.65 3.15
N GLU A 159 4.46 9.72 3.89
CA GLU A 159 5.53 10.68 3.59
C GLU A 159 6.92 10.04 3.64
N ASP A 160 7.22 9.28 4.69
CA ASP A 160 8.52 8.60 4.84
C ASP A 160 8.74 7.57 3.72
N TRP A 161 7.69 6.85 3.32
CA TRP A 161 7.76 5.94 2.19
C TRP A 161 7.89 6.68 0.86
N ALA A 162 7.16 7.77 0.63
CA ALA A 162 7.33 8.59 -0.55
C ALA A 162 8.78 9.07 -0.68
N GLN A 163 9.39 9.57 0.40
CA GLN A 163 10.82 9.92 0.42
C GLN A 163 11.71 8.71 0.13
N ALA A 164 11.40 7.53 0.68
CA ALA A 164 12.12 6.31 0.35
C ALA A 164 12.05 5.96 -1.15
N PHE A 165 10.92 6.16 -1.82
CA PHE A 165 10.80 6.03 -3.28
C PHE A 165 11.71 7.02 -4.01
N LEU A 166 11.75 8.28 -3.57
CA LEU A 166 12.51 9.35 -4.22
C LEU A 166 14.00 9.36 -3.90
N ASN A 167 14.49 8.55 -2.96
CA ASN A 167 15.91 8.48 -2.66
C ASN A 167 16.71 7.99 -3.89
N HIS A 168 17.37 8.95 -4.56
CA HIS A 168 18.01 8.82 -5.87
C HIS A 168 19.28 7.95 -5.88
N ALA A 169 19.75 7.47 -4.72
CA ALA A 169 20.90 6.58 -4.62
C ALA A 169 20.69 5.24 -5.36
N GLU A 170 19.45 4.95 -5.75
CA GLU A 170 18.96 3.67 -6.22
C GLU A 170 18.51 3.66 -7.71
N GLY A 171 18.78 4.75 -8.44
CA GLY A 171 18.92 4.70 -9.90
C GLY A 171 17.66 4.40 -10.72
N GLY A 172 16.46 4.76 -10.25
CA GLY A 172 15.24 4.71 -11.06
C GLY A 172 14.86 3.32 -11.60
N ASN A 173 15.40 2.25 -10.99
CA ASN A 173 15.16 0.88 -11.41
C ASN A 173 13.67 0.50 -11.15
N PRO A 174 12.89 0.15 -12.19
CA PRO A 174 11.49 -0.22 -12.04
C PRO A 174 11.24 -1.37 -11.05
N PHE A 175 12.16 -2.33 -10.97
CA PHE A 175 12.05 -3.47 -10.05
C PHE A 175 12.22 -3.05 -8.59
N LEU A 176 13.05 -2.03 -8.35
CA LEU A 176 13.28 -1.52 -7.00
C LEU A 176 12.09 -0.69 -6.50
N PHE A 177 11.42 0.04 -7.39
CA PHE A 177 10.15 0.68 -7.04
C PHE A 177 9.09 -0.36 -6.69
N ARG A 178 8.99 -1.46 -7.44
CA ARG A 178 8.08 -2.54 -7.07
C ARG A 178 8.44 -3.12 -5.71
N GLN A 179 9.71 -3.38 -5.45
CA GLN A 179 10.13 -3.92 -4.16
C GLN A 179 9.83 -2.97 -2.99
N LYS A 180 10.08 -1.67 -3.15
CA LYS A 180 9.70 -0.66 -2.15
C LYS A 180 8.21 -0.68 -1.88
N LEU A 181 7.40 -0.86 -2.92
CA LEU A 181 5.96 -0.95 -2.80
C LEU A 181 5.53 -2.21 -2.03
N GLU A 182 6.15 -3.36 -2.27
CA GLU A 182 5.88 -4.57 -1.48
C GLU A 182 6.31 -4.41 -0.02
N ASN A 183 7.48 -3.81 0.24
CA ASN A 183 7.94 -3.55 1.61
C ASN A 183 7.01 -2.57 2.35
N PHE A 184 6.50 -1.55 1.65
CA PHE A 184 5.48 -0.63 2.15
C PHE A 184 4.22 -1.40 2.59
N LYS A 185 3.70 -2.29 1.74
CA LYS A 185 2.53 -3.12 2.08
C LYS A 185 2.80 -4.04 3.26
N LEU A 186 3.93 -4.76 3.23
CA LEU A 186 4.32 -5.66 4.30
C LEU A 186 4.37 -4.94 5.65
N LYS A 187 4.93 -3.73 5.66
CA LYS A 187 4.97 -2.91 6.88
C LYS A 187 3.57 -2.48 7.34
N ALA A 188 2.70 -2.02 6.42
CA ALA A 188 1.32 -1.68 6.75
C ALA A 188 0.53 -2.88 7.31
N ILE A 189 0.72 -4.07 6.74
CA ILE A 189 0.09 -5.33 7.20
C ILE A 189 0.61 -5.72 8.59
N GLN A 190 1.92 -5.61 8.83
CA GLN A 190 2.50 -5.87 10.14
C GLN A 190 1.93 -4.93 11.19
N ASP A 191 1.83 -3.63 10.89
CA ASP A 191 1.30 -2.64 11.81
C ASP A 191 -0.20 -2.86 12.09
N MET A 192 -0.97 -3.26 11.07
CA MET A 192 -2.36 -3.68 11.21
C MET A 192 -2.52 -4.89 12.15
N ASN A 193 -1.71 -5.93 11.95
CA ASN A 193 -1.76 -7.13 12.78
C ASN A 193 -1.32 -6.86 14.22
N ASN A 194 -0.32 -6.00 14.41
CA ASN A 194 0.10 -5.54 15.74
C ASN A 194 -1.03 -4.79 16.44
N LEU A 195 -1.71 -3.88 15.73
CA LEU A 195 -2.85 -3.14 16.28
C LEU A 195 -3.98 -4.08 16.71
N LYS A 196 -4.39 -5.02 15.85
CA LYS A 196 -5.41 -6.03 16.19
C LYS A 196 -5.05 -6.81 17.46
N ARG A 197 -3.78 -7.18 17.60
CA ARG A 197 -3.29 -7.87 18.81
C ARG A 197 -3.35 -6.96 20.04
N PHE A 198 -2.98 -5.69 19.92
CA PHE A 198 -3.03 -4.74 21.03
C PHE A 198 -4.47 -4.45 21.48
N ILE A 199 -5.41 -4.33 20.54
CA ILE A 199 -6.83 -4.09 20.87
C ILE A 199 -7.39 -5.24 21.71
N ARG A 200 -7.17 -6.50 21.29
CA ARG A 200 -7.58 -7.68 22.08
C ARG A 200 -6.97 -7.70 23.47
N GLN A 201 -5.76 -7.18 23.65
CA GLN A 201 -5.13 -7.07 24.97
C GLN A 201 -5.67 -5.89 25.78
N ALA A 202 -6.06 -4.81 25.13
CA ALA A 202 -6.59 -3.60 25.75
C ALA A 202 -8.00 -3.81 26.34
N GLU A 203 -8.77 -4.78 25.80
CA GLU A 203 -10.05 -5.22 26.36
C GLU A 203 -9.95 -5.63 27.84
N THR A 204 -8.79 -6.12 28.28
CA THR A 204 -8.59 -6.65 29.65
C THR A 204 -7.54 -5.89 30.46
N SER A 205 -6.89 -4.87 29.88
CA SER A 205 -5.77 -4.18 30.52
C SER A 205 -5.61 -2.72 30.06
N HIS A 206 -5.77 -1.77 30.98
CA HIS A 206 -5.52 -0.35 30.72
C HIS A 206 -4.06 -0.06 30.34
N TYR A 207 -3.10 -0.86 30.81
CA TYR A 207 -1.70 -0.72 30.40
C TYR A 207 -1.51 -1.12 28.93
N SER A 208 -2.24 -2.14 28.47
CA SER A 208 -2.25 -2.54 27.05
C SER A 208 -2.94 -1.48 26.19
N LEU A 209 -3.99 -0.82 26.70
CA LEU A 209 -4.62 0.34 26.04
C LEU A 209 -3.62 1.48 25.84
N PHE A 210 -2.85 1.83 26.88
CA PHE A 210 -1.79 2.83 26.77
C PHE A 210 -0.71 2.43 25.74
N LYS A 211 -0.28 1.17 25.72
CA LYS A 211 0.65 0.67 24.69
C LYS A 211 0.07 0.78 23.28
N CYS A 212 -1.21 0.47 23.11
CA CYS A 212 -1.91 0.60 21.85
C CYS A 212 -1.90 2.05 21.36
N TYR A 213 -2.25 2.99 22.24
CA TYR A 213 -2.17 4.43 21.97
C TYR A 213 -0.75 4.88 21.58
N MET A 214 0.27 4.48 22.35
CA MET A 214 1.66 4.83 22.04
C MET A 214 2.13 4.26 20.70
N PHE A 215 1.68 3.04 20.35
CA PHE A 215 1.95 2.44 19.05
C PHE A 215 1.33 3.25 17.91
N LEU A 216 0.04 3.59 18.01
CA LEU A 216 -0.67 4.38 17.02
C LEU A 216 -0.01 5.74 16.79
N LYS A 217 0.39 6.42 17.88
CA LYS A 217 1.09 7.70 17.82
C LYS A 217 2.45 7.62 17.12
N ASN A 218 3.19 6.52 17.32
CA ASN A 218 4.58 6.41 16.87
C ASN A 218 4.73 5.73 15.50
N CYS A 219 3.73 4.96 15.04
CA CYS A 219 3.82 4.26 13.76
C CYS A 219 3.63 5.17 12.54
N GLY A 220 3.13 6.39 12.73
CA GLY A 220 2.92 7.37 11.66
C GLY A 220 1.75 7.06 10.72
N ASN A 221 1.06 5.93 10.91
CA ASN A 221 -0.08 5.46 10.09
C ASN A 221 -1.38 5.27 10.91
N GLY A 222 -1.45 5.90 12.09
CA GLY A 222 -2.49 5.61 13.09
C GLY A 222 -3.92 5.90 12.61
N ASP A 223 -4.10 6.94 11.79
CA ASP A 223 -5.37 7.34 11.17
C ASP A 223 -5.94 6.22 10.27
N VAL A 224 -5.12 5.70 9.35
CA VAL A 224 -5.51 4.63 8.44
C VAL A 224 -5.74 3.32 9.18
N LEU A 225 -4.88 3.02 10.15
CA LEU A 225 -5.00 1.79 10.93
C LEU A 225 -6.29 1.78 11.76
N LEU A 226 -6.63 2.89 12.42
CA LEU A 226 -7.88 3.02 13.18
C LEU A 226 -9.11 2.94 12.27
N LYS A 227 -9.11 3.65 11.14
CA LYS A 227 -10.19 3.60 10.16
C LYS A 227 -10.46 2.16 9.71
N ASN A 228 -9.42 1.43 9.34
CA ASN A 228 -9.55 0.06 8.85
C ASN A 228 -10.05 -0.89 9.95
N VAL A 229 -9.45 -0.86 11.14
CA VAL A 229 -9.87 -1.70 12.28
C VAL A 229 -11.32 -1.45 12.68
N LYS A 230 -11.77 -0.19 12.68
CA LYS A 230 -13.15 0.17 12.99
C LYS A 230 -14.13 -0.59 12.11
N VAL A 231 -13.86 -0.60 10.80
CA VAL A 231 -14.69 -1.30 9.83
C VAL A 231 -14.62 -2.82 10.00
N GLU A 232 -13.43 -3.38 10.28
CA GLU A 232 -13.33 -4.83 10.52
C GLU A 232 -14.05 -5.29 11.80
N HIS A 233 -14.11 -4.44 12.82
CA HIS A 233 -14.64 -4.75 14.15
C HIS A 233 -16.06 -4.23 14.40
N GLU A 234 -16.79 -3.78 13.38
CA GLU A 234 -18.20 -3.36 13.52
C GLU A 234 -19.08 -4.45 14.17
N GLY A 235 -18.71 -5.73 14.05
CA GLY A 235 -19.38 -6.86 14.68
C GLY A 235 -18.91 -7.26 16.10
N MET A 236 -17.90 -6.59 16.69
CA MET A 236 -17.34 -6.95 18.02
C MET A 236 -17.47 -5.79 19.03
N PRO A 237 -18.44 -5.84 19.97
CA PRO A 237 -18.75 -4.72 20.88
C PRO A 237 -17.59 -4.29 21.80
N GLU A 238 -16.80 -5.25 22.29
CA GLU A 238 -15.70 -5.00 23.23
C GLU A 238 -14.51 -4.30 22.55
N ALA A 239 -14.16 -4.75 21.34
CA ALA A 239 -13.16 -4.10 20.51
C ALA A 239 -13.61 -2.69 20.09
N ARG A 240 -14.90 -2.48 19.86
CA ARG A 240 -15.47 -1.17 19.50
C ARG A 240 -15.25 -0.13 20.59
N ASN A 241 -15.45 -0.46 21.87
CA ASN A 241 -15.21 0.48 22.98
C ASN A 241 -13.73 0.90 23.07
N VAL A 242 -12.81 -0.06 22.90
CA VAL A 242 -11.38 0.22 22.87
C VAL A 242 -11.03 1.15 21.70
N VAL A 243 -11.58 0.90 20.51
CA VAL A 243 -11.36 1.73 19.31
C VAL A 243 -11.88 3.14 19.53
N THR A 244 -13.09 3.33 20.08
CA THR A 244 -13.66 4.67 20.37
C THR A 244 -12.75 5.47 21.31
N VAL A 245 -12.27 4.85 22.39
CA VAL A 245 -11.38 5.53 23.35
C VAL A 245 -10.04 5.90 22.69
N LEU A 246 -9.52 5.04 21.81
CA LEU A 246 -8.30 5.35 21.05
C LEU A 246 -8.52 6.48 20.05
N GLU A 247 -9.68 6.55 19.39
CA GLU A 247 -10.05 7.68 18.52
C GLU A 247 -10.05 8.98 19.34
N GLU A 248 -10.74 9.01 20.49
CA GLU A 248 -10.80 10.18 21.38
C GLU A 248 -9.39 10.67 21.77
N PHE A 249 -8.52 9.77 22.22
CA PHE A 249 -7.15 10.14 22.59
C PHE A 249 -6.31 10.62 21.40
N MET A 250 -6.58 10.14 20.18
CA MET A 250 -5.89 10.59 18.99
C MET A 250 -6.38 11.97 18.52
N TYR A 251 -7.69 12.23 18.63
CA TYR A 251 -8.28 13.54 18.35
C TYR A 251 -7.87 14.62 19.35
N GLU A 252 -7.83 14.30 20.65
CA GLU A 252 -7.40 15.26 21.69
C GLU A 252 -5.96 15.73 21.48
N VAL A 253 -5.06 14.85 21.04
CA VAL A 253 -3.68 15.24 20.72
C VAL A 253 -3.59 16.09 19.46
N ALA A 254 -4.33 15.74 18.41
CA ALA A 254 -4.37 16.55 17.19
C ALA A 254 -4.89 17.98 17.46
N ALA A 255 -5.85 18.12 18.38
CA ALA A 255 -6.35 19.43 18.81
C ALA A 255 -5.36 20.22 19.69
N LEU A 256 -4.43 19.54 20.37
CA LEU A 256 -3.43 20.14 21.26
C LEU A 256 -2.09 20.46 20.57
N THR A 257 -1.86 19.97 19.35
CA THR A 257 -0.72 20.37 18.50
C THR A 257 -1.20 21.33 17.41
N PRO A 258 -1.35 22.63 17.67
CA PRO A 258 -1.56 23.60 16.60
C PRO A 258 -0.30 23.64 15.74
N VAL A 259 -0.50 23.52 14.42
CA VAL A 259 0.50 23.70 13.38
C VAL A 259 1.28 25.00 13.65
N THR A 260 2.56 24.87 14.00
CA THR A 260 3.54 25.96 14.02
C THR A 260 4.37 25.93 12.76
#